data_AF-A0A1I7SJL8-F1
#
_entry.id   AF-A0A1I7SJL8-F1
#
_cell.length_a   1.000
_cell.length_b   1.000
_cell.length_c   1.000
_cell.angle_alpha   90.00
_cell.angle_beta   90.00
_cell.angle_gamma   90.00
#
_symmetry.space_group_name_H-M   'P 1'
#
loop_
_entity.id
_entity.type
_entity.pdbx_description
1 polymer ?
#
loop_
_entity_poly.entity_id
_entity_poly.type
_entity_poly.pdbx_seq_one_letter_code
_entity_poly.pdbx_strand_id
1 'polypeptide(L)'
;TAKTEGWAVTGNEYTEFYHGFEDGLINMYMYREIESKKMISAVITATYQSTNSAVKDLIAVGYYYVMPEYRGRKFGLELFKKAMEPAENKNATLIGVEEMYQKYADLFGFRLLSQFTIDC
;
A
#
# COMPACT_ATOMS: atom_id res chain seq x y z
N THR A 1 -23.39 -4.26 7.62
CA THR A 1 -22.02 -3.82 7.97
C THR A 1 -21.04 -4.76 7.30
N ALA A 2 -20.04 -4.22 6.58
CA ALA A 2 -19.01 -5.04 5.94
C ALA A 2 -18.19 -5.76 7.03
N LYS A 3 -17.82 -7.03 6.80
CA LYS A 3 -16.95 -7.78 7.70
C LYS A 3 -15.55 -7.15 7.60
N THR A 4 -15.09 -6.54 8.69
CA THR A 4 -13.87 -5.73 8.66
C THR A 4 -12.60 -6.54 8.80
N GLU A 5 -12.63 -7.87 9.00
CA GLU A 5 -11.43 -8.74 9.12
C GLU A 5 -10.30 -8.20 10.02
N GLY A 6 -10.63 -7.42 11.06
CA GLY A 6 -9.64 -6.80 11.95
C GLY A 6 -9.08 -5.45 11.49
N TRP A 7 -9.56 -4.90 10.38
CA TRP A 7 -9.20 -3.57 9.91
C TRP A 7 -9.83 -2.48 10.79
N ALA A 8 -9.00 -1.58 11.32
CA ALA A 8 -9.44 -0.34 11.94
C ALA A 8 -9.98 0.59 10.84
N VAL A 9 -11.29 0.60 10.65
CA VAL A 9 -11.95 1.49 9.70
C VAL A 9 -13.12 2.13 10.40
N THR A 10 -12.94 3.34 10.93
CA THR A 10 -14.06 4.19 11.31
C THR A 10 -14.40 5.15 10.16
N GLY A 11 -15.64 5.63 10.08
CA GLY A 11 -16.06 6.53 9.02
C GLY A 11 -15.23 7.83 9.05
N ASN A 12 -14.75 8.28 7.88
CA ASN A 12 -13.91 9.46 7.63
C ASN A 12 -12.41 9.41 7.98
N GLU A 13 -11.88 8.35 8.60
CA GLU A 13 -10.44 8.26 8.91
C GLU A 13 -9.54 8.35 7.67
N TYR A 14 -9.98 7.81 6.53
CA TYR A 14 -9.22 7.91 5.28
C TYR A 14 -9.05 9.34 4.76
N THR A 15 -10.00 10.24 5.03
CA THR A 15 -9.92 11.64 4.60
C THR A 15 -8.92 12.40 5.47
N GLU A 16 -8.98 12.22 6.78
CA GLU A 16 -8.02 12.83 7.72
C GLU A 16 -6.61 12.25 7.51
N PHE A 17 -6.50 10.93 7.31
CA PHE A 17 -5.26 10.27 6.94
C PHE A 17 -4.68 10.84 5.64
N TYR A 18 -5.52 11.10 4.62
CA TYR A 18 -5.06 11.70 3.37
C TYR A 18 -4.55 13.14 3.55
N HIS A 19 -5.27 13.97 4.32
CA HIS A 19 -4.86 15.36 4.59
C HIS A 19 -3.63 15.49 5.49
N GLY A 20 -3.32 14.47 6.30
CA GLY A 20 -2.14 14.46 7.16
C GLY A 20 -0.81 14.33 6.41
N PHE A 21 -0.83 13.99 5.12
CA PHE A 21 0.36 13.86 4.30
C PHE A 21 0.53 15.07 3.38
N GLU A 22 1.79 15.49 3.17
CA GLU A 22 2.11 16.45 2.13
C GLU A 22 1.77 15.90 0.74
N ASP A 23 1.45 16.81 -0.19
CA ASP A 23 1.11 16.46 -1.58
C ASP A 23 2.18 15.54 -2.20
N GLY A 24 1.73 14.44 -2.80
CA GLY A 24 2.59 13.47 -3.47
C GLY A 24 3.18 12.36 -2.58
N LEU A 25 2.99 12.43 -1.25
CA LEU A 25 3.40 11.36 -0.35
C LEU A 25 2.41 10.19 -0.31
N ILE A 26 1.13 10.42 -0.66
CA ILE A 26 0.14 9.35 -0.88
C ILE A 26 -0.15 9.23 -2.37
N ASN A 27 -0.05 8.02 -2.91
CA ASN A 27 -0.35 7.73 -4.31
C ASN A 27 -1.34 6.57 -4.44
N MET A 28 -2.37 6.77 -5.25
CA MET A 28 -3.34 5.74 -5.62
C MET A 28 -3.17 5.33 -7.09
N TYR A 29 -2.95 4.04 -7.31
CA TYR A 29 -2.89 3.44 -8.64
C TYR A 29 -4.13 2.57 -8.83
N MET A 30 -4.75 2.65 -10.02
CA MET A 30 -5.98 1.89 -10.31
C MET A 30 -5.99 1.39 -11.76
N TYR A 31 -6.40 0.13 -11.94
CA TYR A 31 -6.93 -0.35 -13.20
C TYR A 31 -8.45 -0.32 -13.18
N ARG A 32 -9.05 0.14 -14.27
CA ARG A 32 -10.50 0.20 -14.49
C ARG A 32 -10.84 -0.24 -15.90
N GLU A 33 -12.02 -0.80 -16.07
CA GLU A 33 -12.58 -1.05 -17.39
C GLU A 33 -12.78 0.27 -18.14
N ILE A 34 -12.52 0.25 -19.45
CA ILE A 34 -12.55 1.47 -20.27
C ILE A 34 -13.98 2.00 -20.41
N GLU A 35 -14.97 1.13 -20.60
CA GLU A 35 -16.37 1.52 -20.85
C GLU A 35 -17.14 1.74 -19.55
N SER A 36 -17.31 0.67 -18.75
CA SER A 36 -18.09 0.68 -17.52
C SER A 36 -17.48 1.54 -16.41
N LYS A 37 -16.19 1.87 -16.53
CA LYS A 37 -15.36 2.51 -15.49
C LYS A 37 -15.27 1.72 -14.19
N LYS A 38 -15.71 0.46 -14.19
CA LYS A 38 -15.61 -0.45 -13.06
C LYS A 38 -14.16 -0.66 -12.67
N MET A 39 -13.87 -0.55 -11.37
CA MET A 39 -12.55 -0.84 -10.83
C MET A 39 -12.21 -2.32 -11.03
N ILE A 40 -10.99 -2.61 -11.47
CA ILE A 40 -10.43 -3.97 -11.59
C ILE A 40 -9.53 -4.24 -10.38
N SER A 41 -8.58 -3.34 -10.13
CA SER A 41 -7.65 -3.41 -9.01
C SER A 41 -7.19 -2.03 -8.58
N ALA A 42 -6.82 -1.88 -7.32
CA ALA A 42 -6.26 -0.65 -6.77
C ALA A 42 -5.12 -0.93 -5.78
N VAL A 43 -4.14 -0.04 -5.75
CA VAL A 43 -3.03 -0.02 -4.78
C VAL A 43 -2.86 1.39 -4.25
N ILE A 44 -2.75 1.55 -2.94
CA ILE A 44 -2.41 2.83 -2.31
C ILE A 44 -1.07 2.69 -1.62
N THR A 45 -0.18 3.64 -1.89
CA THR A 45 1.12 3.77 -1.25
C THR A 45 1.20 5.06 -0.44
N ALA A 46 1.93 5.03 0.66
CA ALA A 46 2.28 6.19 1.47
C ALA A 46 3.80 6.23 1.65
N THR A 47 4.42 7.39 1.47
CA THR A 47 5.85 7.59 1.70
C THR A 47 6.04 8.30 3.03
N TYR A 48 6.70 7.62 3.96
CA TYR A 48 7.18 8.19 5.21
C TYR A 48 8.61 8.68 4.99
N GLN A 49 8.78 9.99 5.01
CA GLN A 49 10.10 10.61 4.83
C GLN A 49 10.95 10.39 6.08
N SER A 50 12.23 10.09 5.87
CA SER A 50 13.16 10.00 6.98
C SER A 50 13.60 11.38 7.44
N THR A 51 13.62 11.62 8.76
CA THR A 51 14.23 12.82 9.35
C THR A 51 15.76 12.72 9.46
N ASN A 52 16.32 11.53 9.23
CA ASN A 52 17.75 11.26 9.24
C ASN A 52 18.22 10.93 7.82
N SER A 53 19.11 11.75 7.26
CA SER A 53 19.64 11.56 5.90
C SER A 53 20.43 10.26 5.70
N ALA A 54 20.88 9.60 6.78
CA ALA A 54 21.50 8.28 6.73
C ALA A 54 20.48 7.13 6.61
N VAL A 55 19.19 7.40 6.86
CA VAL A 55 18.09 6.43 6.77
C VAL A 55 17.24 6.77 5.55
N LYS A 56 16.97 5.76 4.72
CA LYS A 56 16.14 5.93 3.52
C LYS A 56 14.68 6.09 3.90
N ASP A 57 13.95 6.89 3.12
CA ASP A 57 12.48 6.95 3.15
C ASP A 57 11.87 5.54 3.10
N LEU A 58 10.72 5.41 3.76
CA LEU A 58 9.92 4.19 3.79
C LEU A 58 8.69 4.37 2.93
N ILE A 59 8.53 3.51 1.91
CA ILE A 59 7.29 3.40 1.15
C ILE A 59 6.46 2.27 1.75
N ALA A 60 5.25 2.58 2.19
CA ALA A 60 4.30 1.63 2.69
C ALA A 60 3.18 1.38 1.68
N VAL A 61 2.79 0.13 1.51
CA VAL A 61 1.52 -0.21 0.85
C VAL A 61 0.43 -0.27 1.92
N GLY A 62 -0.51 0.67 1.87
CA GLY A 62 -1.63 0.76 2.83
C GLY A 62 -2.93 0.12 2.32
N TYR A 63 -3.05 -0.10 1.01
CA TYR A 63 -4.20 -0.77 0.42
C TYR A 63 -3.78 -1.54 -0.82
N TYR A 64 -4.27 -2.78 -0.95
CA TYR A 64 -4.11 -3.62 -2.12
C TYR A 64 -5.36 -4.44 -2.33
N TYR A 65 -6.03 -4.26 -3.47
CA TYR A 65 -7.25 -4.99 -3.75
C TYR A 65 -7.42 -5.33 -5.22
N VAL A 66 -7.94 -6.53 -5.49
CA VAL A 66 -8.36 -6.99 -6.80
C VAL A 66 -9.79 -7.52 -6.67
N MET A 67 -10.68 -6.97 -7.51
CA MET A 67 -12.07 -7.42 -7.59
C MET A 67 -12.12 -8.93 -7.86
N PRO A 68 -12.93 -9.71 -7.12
CA PRO A 68 -12.92 -11.17 -7.12
C PRO A 68 -12.88 -11.82 -8.51
N GLU A 69 -13.69 -11.32 -9.42
CA GLU A 69 -13.86 -11.80 -10.80
C GLU A 69 -12.62 -11.60 -11.70
N TYR A 70 -11.68 -10.72 -11.31
CA TYR A 70 -10.41 -10.48 -12.02
C TYR A 70 -9.19 -11.08 -11.30
N ARG A 71 -9.39 -11.77 -10.17
CA ARG A 71 -8.29 -12.46 -9.46
C ARG A 71 -7.70 -13.58 -10.34
N GLY A 72 -6.42 -13.86 -10.15
CA GLY A 72 -5.68 -14.85 -10.97
C GLY A 72 -5.25 -14.34 -12.36
N ARG A 73 -5.64 -13.13 -12.77
CA ARG A 73 -5.35 -12.55 -14.10
C ARG A 73 -4.19 -11.55 -14.11
N LYS A 74 -3.33 -11.57 -13.09
CA LYS A 74 -2.13 -10.72 -12.93
C LYS A 74 -2.32 -9.20 -12.80
N PHE A 75 -3.51 -8.64 -13.05
CA PHE A 75 -3.78 -7.19 -12.90
C PHE A 75 -3.27 -6.60 -11.59
N GLY A 76 -3.54 -7.25 -10.46
CA GLY A 76 -3.05 -6.78 -9.17
C GLY A 76 -1.52 -6.83 -9.06
N LEU A 77 -0.87 -7.88 -9.57
CA LEU A 77 0.58 -8.02 -9.50
C LEU A 77 1.29 -6.94 -10.35
N GLU A 78 0.79 -6.69 -11.56
CA GLU A 78 1.34 -5.66 -12.45
C GLU A 78 1.17 -4.26 -11.85
N LEU A 79 -0.02 -3.96 -11.32
CA LEU A 79 -0.30 -2.69 -10.67
C LEU A 79 0.57 -2.49 -9.42
N PHE A 80 0.78 -3.55 -8.63
CA PHE A 80 1.65 -3.52 -7.46
C PHE A 80 3.10 -3.21 -7.84
N LYS A 81 3.64 -3.90 -8.85
CA LYS A 81 5.01 -3.63 -9.31
C LYS A 81 5.18 -2.18 -9.73
N LYS A 82 4.22 -1.64 -10.48
CA LYS A 82 4.22 -0.23 -10.88
C LYS A 82 4.17 0.71 -9.67
N ALA A 83 3.31 0.42 -8.70
CA ALA A 83 3.23 1.22 -7.46
C ALA A 83 4.52 1.17 -6.64
N MET A 84 5.32 0.11 -6.78
CA MET A 84 6.58 -0.08 -6.08
C MET A 84 7.82 0.36 -6.87
N GLU A 85 7.70 0.82 -8.13
CA GLU A 85 8.83 1.39 -8.90
C GLU A 85 9.60 2.47 -8.11
N PRO A 86 8.96 3.42 -7.39
CA PRO A 86 9.68 4.41 -6.60
C PRO A 86 10.48 3.82 -5.43
N ALA A 87 10.22 2.55 -5.07
CA ALA A 87 10.86 1.85 -3.98
C ALA A 87 12.10 1.07 -4.39
N GLU A 88 12.46 0.97 -5.69
CA GLU A 88 13.65 0.21 -6.13
C GLU A 88 14.95 0.68 -5.45
N ASN A 89 15.00 1.93 -4.99
CA ASN A 89 16.12 2.49 -4.24
C ASN A 89 15.79 2.87 -2.78
N LYS A 90 14.56 2.64 -2.31
CA LYS A 90 14.04 3.04 -0.99
C LYS A 90 13.64 1.81 -0.15
N ASN A 91 13.37 2.02 1.14
CA ASN A 91 12.87 0.94 1.99
C ASN A 91 11.36 0.75 1.73
N ALA A 92 10.87 -0.49 1.77
CA ALA A 92 9.46 -0.78 1.54
C ALA A 92 8.86 -1.67 2.65
N THR A 93 7.63 -1.38 3.04
CA THR A 93 6.85 -2.20 3.99
C THR A 93 5.39 -2.34 3.54
N LEU A 94 4.68 -3.28 4.15
CA LEU A 94 3.23 -3.40 4.07
C LEU A 94 2.64 -3.03 5.42
N ILE A 95 1.71 -2.07 5.43
CA ILE A 95 0.93 -1.70 6.63
C ILE A 95 -0.41 -2.47 6.60
N GLY A 96 -0.41 -3.71 6.10
CA GLY A 96 -1.64 -4.49 5.93
C GLY A 96 -1.42 -6.00 5.95
N VAL A 97 -2.30 -6.67 6.70
CA VAL A 97 -2.42 -8.13 6.93
C VAL A 97 -1.09 -8.81 7.26
N GLU A 98 -0.78 -8.94 8.55
CA GLU A 98 0.45 -9.57 9.06
C GLU A 98 0.73 -10.94 8.43
N GLU A 99 -0.30 -11.76 8.19
CA GLU A 99 -0.18 -13.09 7.58
C GLU A 99 0.45 -13.06 6.17
N MET A 100 0.36 -11.93 5.48
CA MET A 100 0.91 -11.77 4.13
C MET A 100 2.36 -11.30 4.12
N TYR A 101 2.89 -10.84 5.25
CA TYR A 101 4.22 -10.24 5.38
C TYR A 101 5.31 -11.10 4.72
N GLN A 102 5.40 -12.38 5.09
CA GLN A 102 6.47 -13.28 4.62
C GLN A 102 6.45 -13.46 3.10
N LYS A 103 5.26 -13.61 2.51
CA LYS A 103 5.10 -13.77 1.06
C LYS A 103 5.63 -12.56 0.29
N TYR A 104 5.40 -11.36 0.79
CA TYR A 104 5.91 -10.14 0.16
C TYR A 104 7.39 -9.91 0.46
N ALA A 105 7.89 -10.30 1.64
CA ALA A 105 9.31 -10.31 1.94
C ALA A 105 10.09 -11.21 0.96
N ASP A 106 9.54 -12.36 0.58
CA ASP A 106 10.16 -13.28 -0.38
C ASP A 106 10.09 -12.78 -1.82
N LEU A 107 8.97 -12.18 -2.24
CA LEU A 107 8.76 -11.73 -3.62
C LEU A 107 9.40 -10.38 -3.94
N PHE A 108 9.49 -9.49 -2.96
CA PHE A 108 9.86 -8.08 -3.15
C PHE A 108 10.97 -7.59 -2.22
N GLY A 109 11.48 -8.45 -1.33
CA GLY A 109 12.60 -8.10 -0.45
C GLY A 109 12.23 -7.21 0.74
N PHE A 110 10.96 -7.16 1.14
CA PHE A 110 10.45 -6.37 2.27
C PHE A 110 10.89 -6.89 3.65
N ARG A 111 12.21 -6.93 3.89
CA ARG A 111 12.81 -7.56 5.08
C ARG A 111 13.03 -6.60 6.25
N LEU A 112 12.79 -5.31 6.05
CA LEU A 112 12.91 -4.30 7.09
C LEU A 112 11.52 -3.99 7.62
N LEU A 113 11.13 -4.69 8.70
CA LEU A 113 10.20 -4.10 9.66
C LEU A 113 10.85 -2.79 10.11
N SER A 114 10.16 -1.68 9.92
CA SER A 114 10.72 -0.41 10.34
C SER A 114 11.08 -0.49 11.82
N GLN A 115 12.23 0.06 12.18
CA GLN A 115 12.57 0.34 13.57
C GLN A 115 11.68 1.47 14.16
N PHE A 116 10.55 1.78 13.54
CA PHE A 116 9.54 2.65 14.13
C PHE A 116 8.91 1.88 15.29
N THR A 117 9.34 2.23 16.50
CA THR A 117 8.44 2.16 17.65
C THR A 117 7.22 2.98 17.28
N ILE A 118 6.08 2.31 17.10
CA ILE A 118 4.78 2.96 17.20
C ILE A 118 4.67 3.31 18.69
N ASP A 119 4.90 4.57 19.06
CA ASP A 119 4.46 5.04 20.37
C ASP A 119 2.93 5.06 20.32
N CYS A 120 2.35 3.99 20.88
CA CYS A 120 0.92 3.86 21.15
C CYS A 120 0.51 4.74 22.33
#